data_AF-A0AA40CSK9-F1
#
_entry.id   AF-A0AA40CSK9-F1
#
_cell.length_a   1.000
_cell.length_b   1.000
_cell.length_c   1.000
_cell.angle_alpha   90.00
_cell.angle_beta   90.00
_cell.angle_gamma   90.00
#
_symmetry.space_group_name_H-M   'P 1'
#
loop_
_entity.id
_entity.type
_entity.pdbx_description
1 polymer ?
#
loop_
_entity_poly.entity_id
_entity_poly.type
_entity_poly.pdbx_seq_one_letter_code
_entity_poly.pdbx_strand_id
1 'polypeptide(L)'
;MRYIAILWRLCLLFAVANAQGNAVDGCPKNEVACHDVMNGSQCLAQIVNDNNPPISAQALAKCVQHEGTASNLTGSTKLCRCPGCHTPAINAAISKYFPAPCS
;
A
#
# COMPACT_ATOMS: atom_id res chain seq x y z
N MET A 1 -22.18 43.48 5.48
CA MET A 1 -20.72 43.23 5.31
C MET A 1 -20.22 41.89 5.89
N ARG A 2 -21.01 41.14 6.70
CA ARG A 2 -20.57 39.85 7.28
C ARG A 2 -20.59 38.64 6.31
N TYR A 3 -21.39 38.68 5.25
CA TYR A 3 -21.55 37.55 4.31
C TYR A 3 -20.41 37.40 3.29
N ILE A 4 -19.67 38.47 3.00
CA ILE A 4 -18.55 38.45 2.04
C ILE A 4 -17.36 37.64 2.59
N ALA A 5 -17.13 37.71 3.91
CA ALA A 5 -16.03 36.98 4.56
C ALA A 5 -16.22 35.45 4.57
N ILE A 6 -17.47 34.96 4.49
CA ILE A 6 -17.78 33.52 4.49
C ILE A 6 -17.51 32.93 3.11
N LEU A 7 -17.81 33.66 2.03
CA LEU A 7 -17.52 33.23 0.65
C LEU A 7 -16.01 33.06 0.41
N TRP A 8 -15.18 33.95 0.94
CA TRP A 8 -13.73 33.83 0.83
C TRP A 8 -13.15 32.60 1.54
N ARG A 9 -13.75 32.18 2.66
CA ARG A 9 -13.31 30.95 3.37
C ARG A 9 -13.68 29.67 2.62
N LEU A 10 -14.79 29.64 1.88
CA LEU A 10 -15.16 28.48 1.07
C LEU A 10 -14.24 28.29 -0.15
N CYS A 11 -13.75 29.37 -0.78
CA CYS A 11 -12.88 29.26 -1.96
C CYS A 11 -11.49 28.68 -1.63
N LEU A 12 -10.96 28.93 -0.43
CA LEU A 12 -9.64 28.42 -0.03
C LEU A 12 -9.63 26.90 0.25
N LEU A 13 -10.79 26.28 0.53
CA LEU A 13 -10.88 24.84 0.76
C LEU A 13 -10.81 24.01 -0.53
N PHE A 14 -11.13 24.58 -1.69
CA PHE A 14 -11.07 23.86 -2.98
C PHE A 14 -9.67 23.87 -3.62
N ALA A 15 -8.76 24.75 -3.20
CA ALA A 15 -7.43 24.85 -3.78
C ALA A 15 -6.46 23.74 -3.32
N VAL A 16 -6.74 23.05 -2.20
CA VAL A 16 -5.82 22.06 -1.61
C VAL A 16 -6.12 20.63 -2.08
N ALA A 17 -7.23 20.38 -2.77
CA ALA A 17 -7.68 19.03 -3.09
C ALA A 17 -6.97 18.34 -4.28
N ASN A 18 -6.15 19.05 -5.08
CA ASN A 18 -5.65 18.53 -6.36
C ASN A 18 -4.17 18.12 -6.38
N ALA A 19 -3.47 18.10 -5.24
CA ALA A 19 -2.05 17.74 -5.18
C ALA A 19 -1.78 16.25 -4.91
N GLN A 20 -2.71 15.35 -5.25
CA GLN A 20 -2.41 13.92 -5.34
C GLN A 20 -1.74 13.65 -6.68
N GLY A 21 -0.44 13.96 -6.76
CA GLY A 21 0.37 13.51 -7.88
C GLY A 21 0.25 11.99 -7.97
N ASN A 22 -0.24 11.50 -9.11
CA ASN A 22 -0.23 10.09 -9.44
C ASN A 22 1.23 9.65 -9.53
N ALA A 23 1.80 9.23 -8.40
CA ALA A 23 3.06 8.51 -8.41
C ALA A 23 2.91 7.38 -9.43
N VAL A 24 3.87 7.28 -10.35
CA VAL A 24 3.89 6.19 -11.33
C VAL A 24 3.80 4.90 -10.54
N ASP A 25 2.69 4.19 -10.73
CA ASP A 25 2.39 2.95 -10.05
C ASP A 25 3.43 1.91 -10.47
N GLY A 26 4.38 1.62 -9.58
CA GLY A 26 5.48 0.69 -9.83
C GLY A 26 5.02 -0.78 -9.80
N CYS A 27 3.75 -1.03 -9.49
CA CYS A 27 3.21 -2.37 -9.36
C CYS A 27 3.20 -3.12 -10.71
N PRO A 28 3.79 -4.33 -10.80
CA PRO A 28 3.69 -5.14 -12.01
C PRO A 28 2.31 -5.80 -12.11
N LYS A 29 1.33 -5.05 -12.64
CA LYS A 29 -0.09 -5.46 -12.76
C LYS A 29 -0.33 -6.67 -13.67
N ASN A 30 0.64 -7.02 -14.50
CA ASN A 30 0.60 -8.22 -15.33
C ASN A 30 0.96 -9.49 -14.54
N GLU A 31 1.47 -9.38 -13.31
CA GLU A 31 1.72 -10.52 -12.44
C GLU A 31 0.49 -10.86 -11.59
N VAL A 32 -0.02 -12.08 -11.76
CA VAL A 32 -1.14 -12.62 -10.98
C VAL A 32 -0.84 -12.60 -9.47
N ALA A 33 0.43 -12.77 -9.09
CA ALA A 33 0.86 -12.66 -7.70
C ALA A 33 0.58 -11.27 -7.10
N CYS A 34 0.63 -10.22 -7.92
CA CYS A 34 0.44 -8.85 -7.45
C CYS A 34 -1.03 -8.49 -7.25
N HIS A 35 -1.95 -9.23 -7.87
CA HIS A 35 -3.37 -9.12 -7.52
C HIS A 35 -3.61 -9.57 -6.07
N ASP A 36 -2.96 -10.65 -5.64
CA ASP A 36 -3.05 -11.10 -4.23
C ASP A 36 -2.44 -10.08 -3.26
N VAL A 37 -1.33 -9.46 -3.66
CA VAL A 37 -0.66 -8.42 -2.87
C VAL A 37 -1.54 -7.17 -2.74
N MET A 38 -2.15 -6.70 -3.83
CA MET A 38 -3.11 -5.59 -3.81
C MET A 38 -4.33 -5.91 -2.95
N ASN A 39 -4.86 -7.14 -3.02
CA ASN A 39 -5.99 -7.58 -2.20
C ASN A 39 -5.63 -7.64 -0.70
N GLY A 40 -4.37 -7.94 -0.37
CA GLY A 40 -3.84 -7.93 1.00
C GLY A 40 -3.52 -6.53 1.56
N SER A 41 -3.74 -5.46 0.79
CA SER A 41 -3.32 -4.09 1.14
C SER A 41 -3.86 -3.60 2.49
N GLN A 42 -5.10 -3.91 2.85
CA GLN A 42 -5.68 -3.50 4.13
C GLN A 42 -4.97 -4.17 5.31
N CYS A 43 -4.68 -5.47 5.20
CA CYS A 43 -3.93 -6.21 6.22
C CYS A 43 -2.49 -5.68 6.36
N LEU A 44 -1.82 -5.40 5.23
CA LEU A 44 -0.48 -4.82 5.23
C LEU A 44 -0.47 -3.43 5.87
N ALA A 45 -1.47 -2.59 5.55
CA ALA A 45 -1.63 -1.28 6.17
C ALA A 45 -1.86 -1.38 7.67
N GLN A 46 -2.67 -2.33 8.14
CA GLN A 46 -2.92 -2.52 9.56
C GLN A 46 -1.67 -2.98 10.33
N ILE A 47 -0.84 -3.84 9.73
CA ILE A 47 0.42 -4.25 10.36
C ILE A 47 1.44 -3.11 10.38
N VAL A 48 1.55 -2.36 9.28
CA VAL A 48 2.62 -1.36 9.10
C VAL A 48 2.26 0.01 9.70
N ASN A 49 1.04 0.49 9.49
CA ASN A 49 0.63 1.85 9.87
C ASN A 49 0.05 1.92 11.28
N ASP A 50 -0.70 0.90 11.72
CA ASP A 50 -1.30 0.90 13.06
C ASP A 50 -0.27 0.57 14.15
N ASN A 51 1.03 0.53 13.80
CA ASN A 51 2.16 0.24 14.68
C ASN A 51 1.91 -0.99 15.55
N ASN A 52 1.35 -2.06 14.99
CA ASN A 52 0.96 -3.25 15.73
C ASN A 52 2.20 -4.17 15.88
N PRO A 53 3.01 -4.07 16.96
CA PRO A 53 4.30 -4.71 17.02
C PRO A 53 4.16 -6.13 17.60
N PRO A 54 5.07 -7.06 17.24
CA PRO A 54 6.19 -6.85 16.34
C PRO A 54 5.82 -7.15 14.87
N ILE A 55 6.14 -6.21 13.97
CA ILE A 55 6.11 -6.47 12.52
C ILE A 55 7.10 -7.60 12.22
N SER A 56 6.59 -8.66 11.59
CA SER A 56 7.37 -9.85 11.23
C SER A 56 7.11 -10.23 9.77
N ALA A 57 8.10 -10.89 9.16
CA ALA A 57 7.95 -11.44 7.82
C ALA A 57 6.74 -12.39 7.73
N GLN A 58 6.50 -13.23 8.74
CA GLN A 58 5.34 -14.12 8.71
C GLN A 58 4.01 -13.36 8.73
N ALA A 59 3.90 -12.28 9.51
CA ALA A 59 2.67 -11.50 9.57
C ALA A 59 2.37 -10.83 8.21
N LEU A 60 3.39 -10.25 7.57
CA LEU A 60 3.27 -9.66 6.23
C LEU A 60 2.91 -10.72 5.18
N ALA A 61 3.56 -11.89 5.19
CA ALA A 61 3.28 -12.97 4.24
C ALA A 61 1.85 -13.52 4.39
N LYS A 62 1.32 -13.60 5.63
CA LYS A 62 -0.05 -14.04 5.88
C LYS A 62 -1.11 -13.12 5.25
N CYS A 63 -0.84 -11.83 5.13
CA CYS A 63 -1.77 -10.90 4.48
C CYS A 63 -2.08 -11.24 3.02
N VAL A 64 -1.17 -11.95 2.34
CA VAL A 64 -1.27 -12.27 0.91
C VAL A 64 -1.33 -13.79 0.66
N GLN A 65 -1.43 -14.57 1.73
CA GLN A 65 -1.47 -16.02 1.72
C GLN A 65 -2.71 -16.49 2.46
N HIS A 66 -3.84 -16.42 1.77
CA HIS A 66 -5.13 -16.94 2.21
C HIS A 66 -5.75 -17.85 1.14
N GLU A 67 -6.75 -18.62 1.52
CA GLU A 67 -7.51 -19.44 0.58
C GLU A 67 -8.19 -18.55 -0.46
N GLY A 68 -8.25 -19.02 -1.71
CA GLY A 68 -8.83 -18.26 -2.82
C GLY A 68 -7.92 -17.17 -3.40
N THR A 69 -6.63 -17.14 -3.04
CA THR A 69 -5.66 -16.30 -3.75
C THR A 69 -5.45 -16.78 -5.19
N ALA A 70 -5.21 -15.84 -6.10
CA ALA A 70 -5.09 -16.07 -7.53
C ALA A 70 -3.79 -16.81 -7.91
N SER A 71 -2.73 -16.63 -7.12
CA SER A 71 -1.44 -17.30 -7.30
C SER A 71 -1.19 -18.38 -6.25
N ASN A 72 -0.64 -19.52 -6.69
CA ASN A 72 -0.19 -20.63 -5.84
C ASN A 72 1.17 -20.39 -5.17
N LEU A 73 1.77 -19.20 -5.31
CA LEU A 73 3.04 -18.85 -4.68
C LEU A 73 2.89 -18.68 -3.16
N THR A 74 3.99 -18.81 -2.43
CA THR A 74 4.01 -18.46 -1.00
C THR A 74 3.86 -16.95 -0.81
N GLY A 75 3.37 -16.50 0.35
CA GLY A 75 3.14 -15.08 0.58
C GLY A 75 4.42 -14.24 0.47
N SER A 76 5.55 -14.79 0.92
CA SER A 76 6.86 -14.15 0.75
C SER A 76 7.22 -13.95 -0.72
N THR A 77 7.04 -14.96 -1.58
CA THR A 77 7.32 -14.86 -3.01
C THR A 77 6.37 -13.90 -3.72
N LYS A 78 5.13 -13.76 -3.28
CA LYS A 78 4.20 -12.76 -3.82
C LYS A 78 4.67 -11.35 -3.51
N LEU A 79 4.98 -11.04 -2.25
CA LEU A 79 5.48 -9.72 -1.83
C LEU A 79 6.80 -9.35 -2.54
N CYS A 80 7.68 -10.34 -2.70
CA CYS A 80 8.96 -10.27 -3.39
C CYS A 80 8.87 -9.86 -4.87
N ARG A 81 7.82 -10.30 -5.57
CA ARG A 81 7.64 -10.04 -7.01
C ARG A 81 6.86 -8.77 -7.31
N CYS A 82 6.34 -8.12 -6.28
CA CYS A 82 5.37 -7.04 -6.41
C CYS A 82 5.87 -5.73 -5.79
N PRO A 83 7.07 -5.23 -6.18
CA PRO A 83 7.56 -3.97 -5.69
C PRO A 83 6.63 -2.83 -6.15
N GLY A 84 6.48 -1.81 -5.32
CA GLY A 84 5.72 -0.61 -5.70
C GLY A 84 4.20 -0.74 -5.65
N CYS A 85 3.63 -1.89 -5.29
CA CYS A 85 2.17 -2.08 -5.21
C CYS A 85 1.49 -1.38 -4.03
N HIS A 86 2.25 -0.80 -3.10
CA HIS A 86 1.71 -0.11 -1.92
C HIS A 86 2.36 1.24 -1.65
N THR A 87 1.94 1.89 -0.56
CA THR A 87 2.54 3.14 -0.10
C THR A 87 4.03 2.96 0.22
N PRO A 88 4.83 4.04 0.21
CA PRO A 88 6.25 3.97 0.52
C PRO A 88 6.57 3.28 1.85
N ALA A 89 5.75 3.49 2.89
CA ALA A 89 5.92 2.86 4.20
C ALA A 89 5.77 1.33 4.14
N ILE A 90 4.75 0.84 3.43
CA ILE A 90 4.50 -0.60 3.28
C ILE A 90 5.60 -1.23 2.42
N ASN A 91 5.96 -0.61 1.30
CA ASN A 91 7.05 -1.11 0.45
C ASN A 91 8.37 -1.18 1.22
N ALA A 92 8.69 -0.15 2.03
CA ALA A 92 9.88 -0.16 2.87
C ALA A 92 9.86 -1.28 3.93
N ALA A 93 8.69 -1.56 4.53
CA ALA A 93 8.53 -2.70 5.43
C ALA A 93 8.74 -4.02 4.69
N ILE A 94 8.11 -4.21 3.53
CA ILE A 94 8.28 -5.41 2.70
C ILE A 94 9.77 -5.61 2.37
N SER A 95 10.46 -4.60 1.83
CA SER A 95 11.89 -4.69 1.50
C SER A 95 12.79 -4.95 2.70
N LYS A 96 12.40 -4.46 3.89
CA LYS A 96 13.13 -4.72 5.14
C LYS A 96 13.04 -6.18 5.58
N TYR A 97 11.88 -6.82 5.44
CA TYR A 97 11.63 -8.19 5.91
C TYR A 97 11.83 -9.27 4.83
N PHE A 98 11.87 -8.87 3.56
CA PHE A 98 12.10 -9.73 2.39
C PHE A 98 13.16 -9.10 1.47
N PRO A 99 14.45 -9.13 1.85
CA PRO A 99 15.53 -8.57 1.03
C PRO A 99 15.83 -9.41 -0.23
N ALA A 100 16.69 -8.88 -1.10
CA ALA A 100 17.15 -9.50 -2.35
C ALA A 100 17.29 -11.04 -2.26
N PRO A 101 16.75 -11.81 -3.23
CA PRO A 101 16.31 -11.39 -4.58
C PRO A 101 14.91 -10.76 -4.64
N CYS A 102 14.33 -10.40 -3.49
CA CYS A 102 12.97 -9.91 -3.34
C CYS A 102 12.76 -8.39 -3.34
N SER A 103 13.77 -7.65 -3.78
CA SER A 103 13.76 -6.18 -3.91
C SER A 103 14.72 -5.75 -5.01
#